data_AF-A0A8H5VHT9-F1
#
_entry.id   AF-A0A8H5VHT9-F1
#
_cell.length_a   1.000
_cell.length_b   1.000
_cell.length_c   1.000
_cell.angle_alpha   90.00
_cell.angle_beta   90.00
_cell.angle_gamma   90.00
#
_symmetry.space_group_name_H-M   'P 1'
#
loop_
_entity.id
_entity.type
_entity.pdbx_description
1 polymer ?
#
loop_
_entity_poly.entity_id
_entity_poly.type
_entity_poly.pdbx_seq_one_letter_code
_entity_poly.pdbx_strand_id
1 'polypeptide(L)'
;MTTRLRNANPCDGCALRRVKCEEGKPCHECRLRGIECTALRTRKKRGPKGGPRSTTKEKVERFQQRIKETQPCTVQDDDQSHPDPSSSVPLPPYRLPLHEYQRFLQISKRPVSSIWMVINPDHLFTKISGNLNDHESHALAAALCAATIAQLRLPEHAGPRNTPSSLQFATECLQLRELYDYRESYSLASALIPFFLHVYHSNGNKLRTAGLFLREAVTQVQLMQLGYPETYFHLTKQEQSLRLRIYWLVLITERTYSAQHGLQAVLQVIDVFPDTQDDMADEQRMQAFISLTRLFAYLESNLTTISSNQQPLERQKLVSYQAALCLDAHDHAAREAQRVDLFVTRQWIRLILWEYTARHFAMSCYPDDEAFSLFLPVKIGHKMLSLFSMVTNSAITTHGYGIELKVFRLADAMLDIVACTPFSAHGSSMLVGAGEILYSLQHVLHSVGGRDSGFLHKIQNRMSQLELTTGSWPYLAISDTDGIVEEIENDEV
;
A
#
# COMPACT_ATOMS: atom_id res chain seq x y z
N MET A 1 37.03 -45.07 -32.90
CA MET A 1 35.71 -44.73 -33.50
C MET A 1 35.27 -43.39 -32.96
N THR A 2 35.01 -42.39 -33.80
CA THR A 2 34.64 -41.03 -33.36
C THR A 2 33.16 -40.95 -32.96
N THR A 3 32.87 -40.78 -31.69
CA THR A 3 31.54 -40.54 -31.13
C THR A 3 31.02 -39.15 -31.51
N ARG A 4 30.32 -39.05 -32.66
CA ARG A 4 29.67 -37.80 -33.09
C ARG A 4 28.58 -37.39 -32.09
N LEU A 5 28.80 -36.24 -31.45
CA LEU A 5 27.90 -35.61 -30.47
C LEU A 5 26.49 -35.46 -31.04
N ARG A 6 25.49 -35.62 -30.16
CA ARG A 6 24.08 -35.39 -30.51
C ARG A 6 23.81 -33.90 -30.41
N ASN A 7 23.52 -33.26 -31.53
CA ASN A 7 23.00 -31.90 -31.52
C ASN A 7 21.64 -31.89 -30.81
N ALA A 8 21.56 -31.29 -29.62
CA ALA A 8 20.32 -31.17 -28.84
C ALA A 8 19.21 -30.42 -29.59
N ASN A 9 19.60 -29.69 -30.64
CA ASN A 9 18.79 -28.78 -31.42
C ASN A 9 18.70 -29.23 -32.89
N PRO A 10 17.95 -30.30 -33.23
CA PRO A 10 17.84 -30.78 -34.60
C PRO A 10 17.27 -29.72 -35.55
N CYS A 11 17.74 -29.74 -36.80
CA CYS A 11 17.21 -28.94 -37.90
C CYS A 11 15.77 -29.36 -38.25
N ASP A 12 15.05 -28.53 -39.00
CA ASP A 12 13.63 -28.72 -39.28
C ASP A 12 13.36 -30.02 -40.05
N GLY A 13 14.15 -30.30 -41.09
CA GLY A 13 14.05 -31.52 -41.88
C GLY A 13 14.28 -32.79 -41.06
N CYS A 14 15.31 -32.82 -40.20
CA CYS A 14 15.57 -33.97 -39.32
C CYS A 14 14.50 -34.11 -38.24
N ALA A 15 14.00 -33.00 -37.70
CA ALA A 15 12.97 -33.01 -36.67
C ALA A 15 11.58 -33.41 -37.19
N LEU A 16 11.25 -33.05 -38.44
CA LEU A 16 10.03 -33.48 -39.13
C LEU A 16 10.10 -34.99 -39.42
N ARG A 17 11.23 -35.46 -39.98
CA ARG A 17 11.47 -36.87 -40.31
C ARG A 17 11.80 -37.76 -39.11
N ARG A 18 11.93 -37.18 -37.91
CA ARG A 18 12.27 -37.87 -36.64
C ARG A 18 13.59 -38.67 -36.68
N VAL A 19 14.57 -38.20 -37.45
CA VAL A 19 15.90 -38.81 -37.63
C VAL A 19 16.98 -38.07 -36.84
N LYS A 20 18.14 -38.73 -36.60
CA LYS A 20 19.26 -38.13 -35.86
C LYS A 20 19.87 -36.97 -36.67
N CYS A 21 19.74 -35.75 -36.18
CA CYS A 21 20.49 -34.61 -36.71
C CYS A 21 21.93 -34.67 -36.20
N GLU A 22 22.90 -34.76 -37.12
CA GLU A 22 24.32 -34.63 -36.80
C GLU A 22 24.75 -33.15 -36.85
N GLU A 23 25.94 -32.85 -36.33
CA GLU A 23 26.52 -31.50 -36.35
C GLU A 23 27.00 -31.10 -37.76
N GLY A 24 27.00 -29.79 -38.03
CA GLY A 24 27.25 -29.20 -39.35
C GLY A 24 25.97 -28.71 -40.05
N LYS A 25 26.12 -27.68 -40.89
CA LYS A 25 25.06 -27.12 -41.75
C LYS A 25 25.58 -27.00 -43.19
N PRO A 26 24.97 -27.66 -44.20
CA PRO A 26 23.89 -28.65 -44.06
C PRO A 26 24.38 -29.93 -43.36
N CYS A 27 23.54 -30.46 -42.46
CA CYS A 27 23.84 -31.68 -41.72
C CYS A 27 23.87 -32.91 -42.65
N HIS A 28 24.51 -34.00 -42.21
CA HIS A 28 24.71 -35.20 -43.01
C HIS A 28 23.42 -35.73 -43.64
N GLU A 29 22.35 -35.84 -42.84
CA GLU A 29 21.06 -36.42 -43.27
C GLU A 29 20.25 -35.49 -44.19
N CYS A 30 20.46 -34.17 -44.13
CA CYS A 30 19.93 -33.23 -45.12
C CYS A 30 20.70 -33.35 -46.44
N ARG A 31 22.04 -33.38 -46.37
CA ARG A 31 22.94 -33.49 -47.54
C ARG A 31 22.70 -34.77 -48.33
N LEU A 32 22.60 -35.91 -47.65
CA LEU A 32 22.36 -37.23 -48.25
C LEU A 32 20.98 -37.34 -48.96
N ARG A 33 20.06 -36.42 -48.66
CA ARG A 33 18.71 -36.38 -49.25
C ARG A 33 18.49 -35.18 -50.19
N GLY A 34 19.50 -34.35 -50.42
CA GLY A 34 19.38 -33.15 -51.26
C GLY A 34 18.39 -32.10 -50.73
N ILE A 35 18.07 -32.12 -49.44
CA ILE A 35 17.11 -31.16 -48.82
C ILE A 35 17.84 -30.05 -48.06
N GLU A 36 17.23 -28.88 -48.03
CA GLU A 36 17.75 -27.73 -47.28
C GLU A 36 17.77 -28.00 -45.76
N CYS A 37 18.77 -27.47 -45.06
CA CYS A 37 19.02 -27.72 -43.64
C CYS A 37 18.66 -26.50 -42.78
N THR A 38 17.37 -26.19 -42.71
CA THR A 38 16.80 -25.01 -42.04
C THR A 38 16.59 -25.20 -40.53
N ALA A 39 16.43 -24.08 -39.82
CA ALA A 39 16.14 -24.02 -38.38
C ALA A 39 15.12 -22.91 -38.04
N LEU A 40 14.13 -22.75 -38.91
CA LEU A 40 13.07 -21.75 -38.89
C LEU A 40 11.93 -22.10 -37.92
N ARG A 41 11.82 -23.36 -37.47
CA ARG A 41 10.72 -23.78 -36.58
C ARG A 41 10.86 -23.22 -35.16
N THR A 42 10.03 -22.21 -34.84
CA THR A 42 9.82 -21.70 -33.49
C THR A 42 9.40 -22.81 -32.53
N ARG A 43 10.17 -23.00 -31.45
CA ARG A 43 10.03 -24.16 -30.55
C ARG A 43 9.12 -23.83 -29.36
N LYS A 44 7.92 -24.40 -29.36
CA LYS A 44 7.00 -24.32 -28.21
C LYS A 44 7.63 -25.03 -26.99
N LYS A 45 7.68 -24.33 -25.83
CA LYS A 45 8.11 -24.93 -24.56
C LYS A 45 7.17 -26.10 -24.22
N ARG A 46 7.73 -27.25 -23.83
CA ARG A 46 6.91 -28.37 -23.32
C ARG A 46 6.39 -28.01 -21.93
N GLY A 47 5.09 -28.09 -21.72
CA GLY A 47 4.48 -27.90 -20.40
C GLY A 47 4.95 -28.96 -19.38
N PRO A 48 4.72 -28.72 -18.07
CA PRO A 48 5.13 -29.65 -17.03
C PRO A 48 4.48 -31.02 -17.22
N LYS A 49 5.29 -32.09 -17.15
CA LYS A 49 4.81 -33.47 -17.21
C LYS A 49 4.19 -33.87 -15.87
N GLY A 50 2.87 -34.02 -15.86
CA GLY A 50 2.10 -34.47 -14.69
C GLY A 50 0.81 -33.68 -14.58
N GLY A 51 -0.30 -34.28 -15.01
CA GLY A 51 -1.62 -33.67 -14.85
C GLY A 51 -2.04 -33.58 -13.38
N PRO A 52 -3.20 -32.95 -13.10
CA PRO A 52 -3.73 -32.85 -11.73
C PRO A 52 -3.83 -34.22 -11.06
N ARG A 53 -3.45 -34.30 -9.77
CA ARG A 53 -3.54 -35.54 -8.99
C ARG A 53 -5.00 -35.98 -8.90
N SER A 54 -5.26 -37.28 -8.79
CA SER A 54 -6.63 -37.85 -8.68
C SER A 54 -7.46 -37.18 -7.56
N THR A 55 -6.83 -36.86 -6.44
CA THR A 55 -7.43 -36.15 -5.30
C THR A 55 -7.84 -34.71 -5.61
N THR A 56 -7.29 -34.09 -6.66
CA THR A 56 -7.75 -32.79 -7.18
C THR A 56 -8.99 -32.96 -8.04
N LYS A 57 -9.06 -34.03 -8.86
CA LYS A 57 -10.24 -34.34 -9.68
C LYS A 57 -11.48 -34.60 -8.80
N GLU A 58 -11.37 -35.46 -7.79
CA GLU A 58 -12.47 -35.72 -6.84
C GLU A 58 -12.98 -34.45 -6.14
N LYS A 59 -12.07 -33.56 -5.75
CA LYS A 59 -12.43 -32.29 -5.09
C LYS A 59 -13.19 -31.35 -6.02
N VAL A 60 -12.84 -31.34 -7.31
CA VAL A 60 -13.56 -30.57 -8.33
C VAL A 60 -14.93 -31.18 -8.61
N GLU A 61 -15.03 -32.51 -8.73
CA GLU A 61 -16.30 -33.21 -8.97
C GLU A 61 -17.30 -33.00 -7.81
N ARG A 62 -16.87 -33.13 -6.54
CA ARG A 62 -17.72 -32.81 -5.36
C ARG A 62 -18.08 -31.33 -5.24
N PHE A 63 -17.28 -30.42 -5.79
CA PHE A 63 -17.61 -29.00 -5.84
C PHE A 63 -18.68 -28.73 -6.92
N GLN A 64 -18.54 -29.36 -8.08
CA GLN A 64 -19.51 -29.26 -9.19
C GLN A 64 -20.86 -29.91 -8.87
N GLN A 65 -20.91 -31.02 -8.11
CA GLN A 65 -22.17 -31.62 -7.66
C GLN A 65 -22.97 -30.67 -6.77
N ARG A 66 -22.35 -30.07 -5.74
CA ARG A 66 -23.02 -29.10 -4.86
C ARG A 66 -23.57 -27.89 -5.60
N ILE A 67 -22.88 -27.41 -6.64
CA ILE A 67 -23.38 -26.32 -7.49
C ILE A 67 -24.66 -26.73 -8.24
N LYS A 68 -24.71 -27.97 -8.77
CA LYS A 68 -25.90 -28.50 -9.45
C LYS A 68 -27.08 -28.75 -8.50
N GLU A 69 -26.80 -29.14 -7.27
CA GLU A 69 -27.82 -29.39 -6.23
C GLU A 69 -28.44 -28.10 -5.67
N THR A 70 -27.81 -26.93 -5.88
CA THR A 70 -28.26 -25.63 -5.32
C THR A 70 -29.01 -24.75 -6.33
N GLN A 71 -29.44 -25.28 -7.48
CA GLN A 71 -30.24 -24.54 -8.48
C GLN A 71 -31.69 -25.08 -8.57
N PRO A 72 -32.72 -24.24 -8.32
CA PRO A 72 -34.10 -24.60 -8.63
C PRO A 72 -34.31 -24.66 -10.15
N CYS A 73 -34.95 -25.73 -10.62
CA CYS A 73 -35.33 -25.87 -12.02
C CYS A 73 -36.64 -25.12 -12.32
N THR A 74 -36.67 -24.30 -13.36
CA THR A 74 -37.92 -23.91 -14.05
C THR A 74 -37.72 -23.68 -15.54
N VAL A 75 -38.42 -24.53 -16.31
CA VAL A 75 -39.01 -24.30 -17.64
C VAL A 75 -38.08 -24.27 -18.88
N GLN A 76 -38.64 -24.86 -19.94
CA GLN A 76 -38.10 -25.10 -21.28
C GLN A 76 -38.24 -23.84 -22.15
N ASP A 77 -37.47 -23.75 -23.23
CA ASP A 77 -38.11 -23.76 -24.56
C ASP A 77 -37.12 -24.17 -25.67
N ASP A 78 -37.68 -24.49 -26.83
CA ASP A 78 -37.00 -25.03 -28.01
C ASP A 78 -36.56 -23.92 -28.99
N ASP A 79 -36.00 -24.37 -30.12
CA ASP A 79 -35.90 -23.68 -31.42
C ASP A 79 -34.63 -22.84 -31.76
N GLN A 80 -34.41 -22.72 -33.07
CA GLN A 80 -33.13 -22.47 -33.73
C GLN A 80 -33.06 -21.06 -34.33
N SER A 81 -31.96 -20.33 -34.14
CA SER A 81 -31.45 -19.36 -35.15
C SER A 81 -30.06 -18.79 -34.83
N HIS A 82 -29.20 -18.75 -35.85
CA HIS A 82 -28.09 -17.79 -36.00
C HIS A 82 -28.61 -16.57 -36.79
N PRO A 83 -28.06 -15.33 -36.68
CA PRO A 83 -26.63 -14.97 -36.62
C PRO A 83 -26.30 -14.00 -35.43
N ASP A 84 -25.32 -13.08 -35.36
CA ASP A 84 -24.26 -12.56 -36.25
C ASP A 84 -23.06 -12.03 -35.40
N PRO A 85 -21.83 -11.78 -35.93
CA PRO A 85 -20.64 -11.56 -35.10
C PRO A 85 -20.41 -10.09 -34.70
N SER A 86 -21.21 -9.58 -33.76
CA SER A 86 -20.98 -8.27 -33.13
C SER A 86 -21.29 -8.24 -31.63
N SER A 87 -20.88 -9.28 -30.89
CA SER A 87 -20.98 -9.30 -29.44
C SER A 87 -19.90 -8.43 -28.79
N SER A 88 -20.19 -7.15 -28.61
CA SER A 88 -19.60 -6.39 -27.49
C SER A 88 -19.83 -7.19 -26.22
N VAL A 89 -18.77 -7.50 -25.46
CA VAL A 89 -18.88 -8.29 -24.23
C VAL A 89 -19.89 -7.61 -23.30
N PRO A 90 -20.99 -8.29 -22.91
CA PRO A 90 -21.93 -7.71 -21.96
C PRO A 90 -21.22 -7.42 -20.65
N LEU A 91 -21.25 -6.17 -20.22
CA LEU A 91 -20.82 -5.79 -18.88
C LEU A 91 -21.65 -6.56 -17.86
N PRO A 92 -21.07 -7.02 -16.74
CA PRO A 92 -21.84 -7.63 -15.67
C PRO A 92 -22.97 -6.68 -15.23
N PRO A 93 -24.22 -7.13 -15.11
CA PRO A 93 -25.38 -6.26 -14.88
C PRO A 93 -25.47 -5.68 -13.45
N TYR A 94 -24.37 -5.73 -12.68
CA TYR A 94 -24.34 -5.40 -11.26
C TYR A 94 -23.63 -4.07 -11.02
N ARG A 95 -24.40 -2.99 -11.02
CA ARG A 95 -24.04 -1.71 -10.40
C ARG A 95 -24.46 -1.76 -8.93
N LEU A 96 -23.62 -1.27 -8.02
CA LEU A 96 -23.97 -1.20 -6.60
C LEU A 96 -25.10 -0.19 -6.35
N PRO A 97 -26.03 -0.45 -5.41
CA PRO A 97 -27.09 0.48 -5.08
C PRO A 97 -26.57 1.84 -4.61
N LEU A 98 -27.18 2.94 -5.06
CA LEU A 98 -26.77 4.30 -4.68
C LEU A 98 -26.77 4.55 -3.15
N HIS A 99 -27.64 3.89 -2.39
CA HIS A 99 -27.66 4.04 -0.93
C HIS A 99 -26.40 3.48 -0.24
N GLU A 100 -25.72 2.50 -0.84
CA GLU A 100 -24.46 1.96 -0.32
C GLU A 100 -23.30 2.93 -0.58
N TYR A 101 -23.29 3.58 -1.75
CA TYR A 101 -22.40 4.73 -1.98
C TYR A 101 -22.64 5.83 -0.95
N GLN A 102 -23.91 6.21 -0.71
CA GLN A 102 -24.27 7.24 0.27
C GLN A 102 -23.72 6.91 1.66
N ARG A 103 -23.89 5.66 2.12
CA ARG A 103 -23.42 5.16 3.42
C ARG A 103 -21.91 5.33 3.60
N PHE A 104 -21.10 4.86 2.66
CA PHE A 104 -19.63 4.93 2.80
C PHE A 104 -19.07 6.33 2.52
N LEU A 105 -19.70 7.11 1.64
CA LEU A 105 -19.36 8.53 1.44
C LEU A 105 -19.62 9.34 2.73
N GLN A 106 -20.75 9.11 3.42
CA GLN A 106 -21.03 9.72 4.73
C GLN A 106 -20.03 9.32 5.81
N ILE A 107 -19.53 8.07 5.80
CA ILE A 107 -18.46 7.64 6.71
C ILE A 107 -17.17 8.40 6.39
N SER A 108 -16.78 8.52 5.12
CA SER A 108 -15.57 9.26 4.70
C SER A 108 -15.57 10.75 5.10
N LYS A 109 -16.76 11.35 5.25
CA LYS A 109 -16.94 12.76 5.66
C LYS A 109 -16.68 13.00 7.16
N ARG A 110 -16.80 11.98 8.02
CA ARG A 110 -16.71 12.15 9.49
C ARG A 110 -15.33 12.71 9.88
N PRO A 111 -15.20 13.66 10.82
CA PRO A 111 -13.89 14.27 11.15
C PRO A 111 -12.78 13.29 11.57
N VAL A 112 -13.14 12.15 12.17
CA VAL A 112 -12.21 11.05 12.54
C VAL A 112 -11.77 10.24 11.31
N SER A 113 -12.57 10.24 10.24
CA SER A 113 -12.39 9.44 9.02
C SER A 113 -12.04 10.27 7.77
N SER A 114 -12.03 11.61 7.90
CA SER A 114 -11.72 12.58 6.85
C SER A 114 -10.20 12.68 6.64
N ILE A 115 -9.62 11.55 6.23
CA ILE A 115 -8.18 11.35 6.02
C ILE A 115 -7.72 12.08 4.74
N TRP A 116 -8.58 12.13 3.71
CA TRP A 116 -8.25 12.66 2.39
C TRP A 116 -9.05 13.92 2.10
N MET A 117 -8.47 15.08 2.41
CA MET A 117 -9.06 16.40 2.20
C MET A 117 -8.98 16.84 0.73
N VAL A 118 -9.47 15.99 -0.20
CA VAL A 118 -9.37 16.18 -1.67
C VAL A 118 -10.67 15.89 -2.41
N ILE A 119 -11.72 15.42 -1.71
CA ILE A 119 -13.06 15.18 -2.28
C ILE A 119 -14.11 15.76 -1.34
N ASN A 120 -15.16 16.35 -1.92
CA ASN A 120 -16.41 16.63 -1.22
C ASN A 120 -17.39 15.45 -1.42
N PRO A 121 -17.66 14.63 -0.37
CA PRO A 121 -18.48 13.43 -0.53
C PRO A 121 -19.94 13.75 -0.87
N ASP A 122 -20.48 14.89 -0.40
CA ASP A 122 -21.85 15.29 -0.69
C ASP A 122 -21.99 15.69 -2.17
N HIS A 123 -21.07 16.51 -2.68
CA HIS A 123 -21.04 16.92 -4.08
C HIS A 123 -20.82 15.72 -5.02
N LEU A 124 -19.93 14.79 -4.65
CA LEU A 124 -19.72 13.55 -5.39
C LEU A 124 -20.98 12.68 -5.40
N PHE A 125 -21.68 12.56 -4.26
CA PHE A 125 -22.94 11.83 -4.17
C PHE A 125 -24.04 12.47 -5.04
N THR A 126 -24.15 13.80 -5.03
CA THR A 126 -25.07 14.53 -5.92
C THR A 126 -24.76 14.26 -7.39
N LYS A 127 -23.47 14.23 -7.78
CA LYS A 127 -23.04 13.99 -9.16
C LYS A 127 -23.40 12.59 -9.66
N ILE A 128 -23.13 11.54 -8.87
CA ILE A 128 -23.49 10.15 -9.25
C ILE A 128 -25.01 9.90 -9.22
N SER A 129 -25.74 10.57 -8.32
CA SER A 129 -27.20 10.46 -8.25
C SER A 129 -27.90 11.18 -9.41
N GLY A 130 -27.32 12.29 -9.89
CA GLY A 130 -27.87 13.09 -10.99
C GLY A 130 -27.56 12.55 -12.39
N ASN A 131 -26.50 11.76 -12.58
CA ASN A 131 -26.12 11.23 -13.89
C ASN A 131 -25.48 9.83 -13.81
N LEU A 132 -26.29 8.79 -14.05
CA LEU A 132 -25.87 7.38 -14.07
C LEU A 132 -24.82 7.05 -15.14
N ASN A 133 -24.71 7.86 -16.19
CA ASN A 133 -23.77 7.70 -17.30
C ASN A 133 -22.44 8.42 -17.07
N ASP A 134 -22.28 9.18 -15.97
CA ASP A 134 -20.99 9.72 -15.56
C ASP A 134 -20.13 8.62 -14.92
N HIS A 135 -19.50 7.82 -15.79
CA HIS A 135 -18.68 6.67 -15.40
C HIS A 135 -17.44 7.08 -14.59
N GLU A 136 -16.86 8.27 -14.82
CA GLU A 136 -15.70 8.76 -14.08
C GLU A 136 -16.07 9.10 -12.64
N SER A 137 -17.19 9.80 -12.41
CA SER A 137 -17.67 10.10 -11.05
C SER A 137 -18.07 8.85 -10.28
N HIS A 138 -18.71 7.88 -10.96
CA HIS A 138 -19.02 6.59 -10.33
C HIS A 138 -17.74 5.82 -10.00
N ALA A 139 -16.73 5.80 -10.89
CA ALA A 139 -15.46 5.15 -10.64
C ALA A 139 -14.72 5.80 -9.46
N LEU A 140 -14.77 7.13 -9.35
CA LEU A 140 -14.19 7.89 -8.24
C LEU A 140 -14.91 7.58 -6.91
N ALA A 141 -16.24 7.58 -6.91
CA ALA A 141 -17.02 7.23 -5.73
C ALA A 141 -16.76 5.78 -5.29
N ALA A 142 -16.68 4.85 -6.23
CA ALA A 142 -16.40 3.44 -5.96
C ALA A 142 -14.98 3.23 -5.41
N ALA A 143 -13.98 3.90 -5.98
CA ALA A 143 -12.61 3.88 -5.48
C ALA A 143 -12.52 4.43 -4.05
N LEU A 144 -13.16 5.59 -3.78
CA LEU A 144 -13.20 6.20 -2.46
C LEU A 144 -13.89 5.29 -1.44
N CYS A 145 -15.05 4.70 -1.76
CA CYS A 145 -15.73 3.75 -0.87
C CYS A 145 -14.85 2.53 -0.54
N ALA A 146 -14.21 1.92 -1.55
CA ALA A 146 -13.29 0.80 -1.34
C ALA A 146 -12.09 1.17 -0.45
N ALA A 147 -11.51 2.35 -0.68
CA ALA A 147 -10.41 2.89 0.13
C ALA A 147 -10.84 3.20 1.57
N THR A 148 -11.99 3.84 1.78
CA THR A 148 -12.55 4.15 3.10
C THR A 148 -12.81 2.88 3.91
N ILE A 149 -13.46 1.87 3.32
CA ILE A 149 -13.72 0.58 3.99
C ILE A 149 -12.42 -0.10 4.42
N ALA A 150 -11.42 -0.13 3.53
CA ALA A 150 -10.14 -0.78 3.79
C ALA A 150 -9.28 -0.03 4.83
N GLN A 151 -9.15 1.29 4.69
CA GLN A 151 -8.32 2.14 5.56
C GLN A 151 -8.85 2.20 7.00
N LEU A 152 -10.18 2.28 7.15
CA LEU A 152 -10.85 2.27 8.45
C LEU A 152 -11.12 0.86 8.98
N ARG A 153 -10.72 -0.18 8.23
CA ARG A 153 -10.87 -1.61 8.58
C ARG A 153 -12.31 -1.97 8.95
N LEU A 154 -13.28 -1.42 8.23
CA LEU A 154 -14.68 -1.72 8.46
C LEU A 154 -14.94 -3.21 8.16
N PRO A 155 -15.95 -3.84 8.79
CA PRO A 155 -16.21 -5.28 8.62
C PRO A 155 -16.37 -5.74 7.17
N GLU A 156 -16.83 -4.84 6.29
CA GLU A 156 -16.94 -5.02 4.84
C GLU A 156 -15.59 -5.17 4.09
N HIS A 157 -14.45 -5.12 4.80
CA HIS A 157 -13.14 -5.47 4.25
C HIS A 157 -12.80 -6.97 4.36
N ALA A 158 -13.28 -7.66 5.40
CA ALA A 158 -12.76 -8.97 5.80
C ALA A 158 -13.60 -10.18 5.35
N GLY A 159 -14.87 -10.00 4.95
CA GLY A 159 -15.71 -11.12 4.52
C GLY A 159 -17.13 -10.71 4.12
N PRO A 160 -17.92 -11.65 3.56
CA PRO A 160 -19.27 -11.36 3.11
C PRO A 160 -20.20 -11.09 4.29
N ARG A 161 -20.88 -9.96 4.22
CA ARG A 161 -22.09 -9.65 5.01
C ARG A 161 -23.22 -9.36 4.01
N ASN A 162 -24.43 -9.05 4.49
CA ASN A 162 -25.55 -8.66 3.62
C ASN A 162 -25.35 -7.30 2.93
N THR A 163 -24.18 -6.68 3.07
CA THR A 163 -23.78 -5.38 2.53
C THR A 163 -22.60 -5.54 1.56
N PRO A 164 -22.44 -4.65 0.56
CA PRO A 164 -21.33 -4.67 -0.37
C PRO A 164 -19.97 -4.60 0.32
N SER A 165 -19.09 -5.52 -0.09
CA SER A 165 -17.69 -5.52 0.32
C SER A 165 -16.88 -4.44 -0.38
N SER A 166 -15.77 -4.02 0.24
CA SER A 166 -14.74 -3.19 -0.41
C SER A 166 -14.23 -3.76 -1.73
N LEU A 167 -14.22 -5.10 -1.89
CA LEU A 167 -13.87 -5.76 -3.14
C LEU A 167 -14.90 -5.51 -4.24
N GLN A 168 -16.20 -5.46 -3.93
CA GLN A 168 -17.22 -5.14 -4.93
C GLN A 168 -17.07 -3.69 -5.41
N PHE A 169 -16.89 -2.72 -4.50
CA PHE A 169 -16.61 -1.34 -4.87
C PHE A 169 -15.32 -1.20 -5.72
N ALA A 170 -14.23 -1.87 -5.35
CA ALA A 170 -13.00 -1.87 -6.14
C ALA A 170 -13.18 -2.52 -7.52
N THR A 171 -14.01 -3.57 -7.61
CA THR A 171 -14.30 -4.27 -8.88
C THR A 171 -15.17 -3.41 -9.80
N GLU A 172 -16.22 -2.77 -9.27
CA GLU A 172 -17.08 -1.87 -10.04
C GLU A 172 -16.29 -0.63 -10.50
N CYS A 173 -15.42 -0.07 -9.65
CA CYS A 173 -14.50 0.99 -10.06
C CYS A 173 -13.69 0.60 -11.32
N LEU A 174 -13.07 -0.58 -11.32
CA LEU A 174 -12.29 -1.06 -12.47
C LEU A 174 -13.16 -1.30 -13.71
N GLN A 175 -14.39 -1.80 -13.55
CA GLN A 175 -15.33 -1.98 -14.67
C GLN A 175 -15.77 -0.64 -15.26
N LEU A 176 -16.10 0.34 -14.41
CA LEU A 176 -16.53 1.68 -14.83
C LEU A 176 -15.43 2.44 -15.57
N ARG A 177 -14.16 2.26 -15.18
CA ARG A 177 -13.01 2.83 -15.89
C ARG A 177 -12.96 2.39 -17.34
N GLU A 178 -13.22 1.12 -17.64
CA GLU A 178 -13.19 0.60 -19.03
C GLU A 178 -14.43 1.03 -19.86
N LEU A 179 -15.33 1.88 -19.32
CA LEU A 179 -16.47 2.46 -20.04
C LEU A 179 -16.20 3.85 -20.64
N TYR A 180 -14.99 4.37 -20.49
CA TYR A 180 -14.53 5.63 -21.07
C TYR A 180 -13.01 5.57 -21.27
N ASP A 181 -12.45 6.49 -22.06
CA ASP A 181 -10.99 6.54 -22.25
C ASP A 181 -10.32 7.25 -21.06
N TYR A 182 -10.24 6.55 -19.92
CA TYR A 182 -9.67 7.11 -18.69
C TYR A 182 -8.18 7.45 -18.79
N ARG A 183 -7.47 6.92 -19.79
CA ARG A 183 -6.03 7.18 -19.99
C ARG A 183 -5.81 8.56 -20.58
N GLU A 184 -6.73 9.00 -21.44
CA GLU A 184 -6.75 10.34 -22.05
C GLU A 184 -7.58 11.35 -21.21
N SER A 185 -8.00 11.01 -19.98
CA SER A 185 -8.74 11.93 -19.09
C SER A 185 -7.80 12.87 -18.33
N TYR A 186 -7.94 14.18 -18.56
CA TYR A 186 -7.21 15.26 -17.90
C TYR A 186 -8.00 15.87 -16.73
N SER A 187 -8.69 15.03 -15.94
CA SER A 187 -9.48 15.46 -14.78
C SER A 187 -8.74 15.23 -13.45
N LEU A 188 -9.11 15.95 -12.38
CA LEU A 188 -8.61 15.62 -11.03
C LEU A 188 -9.01 14.20 -10.59
N ALA A 189 -10.11 13.66 -11.14
CA ALA A 189 -10.53 12.28 -10.88
C ALA A 189 -9.59 11.25 -11.52
N SER A 190 -8.95 11.54 -12.66
CA SER A 190 -8.02 10.62 -13.31
C SER A 190 -6.78 10.32 -12.47
N ALA A 191 -6.33 11.26 -11.63
CA ALA A 191 -5.31 11.02 -10.59
C ALA A 191 -5.87 10.38 -9.32
N LEU A 192 -7.08 10.80 -8.88
CA LEU A 192 -7.65 10.34 -7.60
C LEU A 192 -8.17 8.90 -7.65
N ILE A 193 -8.77 8.44 -8.75
CA ILE A 193 -9.23 7.05 -8.93
C ILE A 193 -8.10 6.04 -8.68
N PRO A 194 -6.94 6.11 -9.37
CA PRO A 194 -5.83 5.20 -9.10
C PRO A 194 -5.20 5.44 -7.72
N PHE A 195 -5.19 6.66 -7.19
CA PHE A 195 -4.75 6.90 -5.82
C PHE A 195 -5.57 6.11 -4.78
N PHE A 196 -6.91 6.12 -4.86
CA PHE A 196 -7.75 5.36 -3.94
C PHE A 196 -7.66 3.84 -4.17
N LEU A 197 -7.49 3.38 -5.42
CA LEU A 197 -7.18 1.98 -5.70
C LEU A 197 -5.83 1.55 -5.09
N HIS A 198 -4.81 2.42 -5.08
CA HIS A 198 -3.56 2.18 -4.35
C HIS A 198 -3.81 2.00 -2.84
N VAL A 199 -4.60 2.88 -2.21
CA VAL A 199 -4.94 2.78 -0.78
C VAL A 199 -5.65 1.46 -0.47
N TYR A 200 -6.65 1.10 -1.27
CA TYR A 200 -7.38 -0.18 -1.14
C TYR A 200 -6.43 -1.39 -1.24
N HIS A 201 -5.59 -1.43 -2.28
CA HIS A 201 -4.68 -2.56 -2.50
C HIS A 201 -3.52 -2.63 -1.49
N SER A 202 -3.11 -1.50 -0.91
CA SER A 202 -2.09 -1.48 0.15
C SER A 202 -2.61 -2.12 1.43
N ASN A 203 -3.79 -1.70 1.89
CA ASN A 203 -4.47 -2.30 3.05
C ASN A 203 -4.80 -3.79 2.82
N GLY A 204 -5.19 -4.16 1.59
CA GLY A 204 -5.36 -5.56 1.18
C GLY A 204 -4.06 -6.36 0.95
N ASN A 205 -2.90 -5.85 1.35
CA ASN A 205 -1.56 -6.47 1.21
C ASN A 205 -1.17 -6.89 -0.22
N LYS A 206 -1.81 -6.32 -1.25
CA LYS A 206 -1.51 -6.54 -2.68
C LYS A 206 -0.49 -5.50 -3.15
N LEU A 207 0.65 -5.43 -2.45
CA LEU A 207 1.62 -4.34 -2.53
C LEU A 207 2.08 -4.04 -3.97
N ARG A 208 2.29 -5.05 -4.83
CA ARG A 208 2.66 -4.85 -6.24
C ARG A 208 1.57 -4.13 -7.04
N THR A 209 0.31 -4.53 -6.88
CA THR A 209 -0.84 -3.89 -7.54
C THR A 209 -1.02 -2.46 -7.02
N ALA A 210 -0.85 -2.25 -5.72
CA ALA A 210 -0.89 -0.93 -5.12
C ALA A 210 0.20 0.00 -5.69
N GLY A 211 1.43 -0.51 -5.89
CA GLY A 211 2.51 0.27 -6.49
C GLY A 211 2.25 0.69 -7.93
N LEU A 212 1.61 -0.17 -8.74
CA LEU A 212 1.22 0.16 -10.11
C LEU A 212 0.19 1.30 -10.15
N PHE A 213 -0.86 1.23 -9.33
CA PHE A 213 -1.84 2.31 -9.24
C PHE A 213 -1.25 3.61 -8.68
N LEU A 214 -0.29 3.54 -7.74
CA LEU A 214 0.40 4.73 -7.27
C LEU A 214 1.25 5.39 -8.37
N ARG A 215 1.91 4.57 -9.22
CA ARG A 215 2.66 5.07 -10.38
C ARG A 215 1.75 5.71 -11.43
N GLU A 216 0.55 5.16 -11.63
CA GLU A 216 -0.49 5.77 -12.47
C GLU A 216 -0.92 7.14 -11.90
N ALA A 217 -1.25 7.22 -10.61
CA ALA A 217 -1.63 8.48 -9.95
C ALA A 217 -0.51 9.54 -10.01
N VAL A 218 0.75 9.14 -9.73
CA VAL A 218 1.93 10.01 -9.88
C VAL A 218 2.04 10.55 -11.31
N THR A 219 1.88 9.69 -12.31
CA THR A 219 1.97 10.09 -13.73
C THR A 219 0.88 11.10 -14.08
N GLN A 220 -0.37 10.86 -13.67
CA GLN A 220 -1.49 11.80 -13.91
C GLN A 220 -1.27 13.17 -13.25
N VAL A 221 -0.75 13.19 -12.02
CA VAL A 221 -0.36 14.43 -11.32
C VAL A 221 0.73 15.21 -12.07
N GLN A 222 1.70 14.51 -12.71
CA GLN A 222 2.73 15.14 -13.54
C GLN A 222 2.18 15.65 -14.88
N LEU A 223 1.32 14.88 -15.56
CA LEU A 223 0.69 15.27 -16.83
C LEU A 223 -0.19 16.51 -16.68
N MET A 224 -0.93 16.61 -15.56
CA MET A 224 -1.71 17.81 -15.20
C MET A 224 -0.86 18.97 -14.64
N GLN A 225 0.46 18.80 -14.51
CA GLN A 225 1.40 19.82 -14.01
C GLN A 225 1.03 20.38 -12.62
N LEU A 226 0.43 19.57 -11.74
CA LEU A 226 -0.03 20.03 -10.41
C LEU A 226 1.12 20.45 -9.46
N GLY A 227 2.37 20.15 -9.81
CA GLY A 227 3.57 20.62 -9.10
C GLY A 227 4.05 22.00 -9.55
N TYR A 228 3.37 22.65 -10.50
CA TYR A 228 3.76 23.93 -11.10
C TYR A 228 2.61 24.95 -10.93
N PRO A 229 2.47 25.61 -9.76
CA PRO A 229 1.34 26.51 -9.46
C PRO A 229 1.16 27.67 -10.44
N GLU A 230 2.25 28.10 -11.08
CA GLU A 230 2.27 29.08 -12.16
C GLU A 230 1.46 28.66 -13.41
N THR A 231 1.21 27.36 -13.59
CA THR A 231 0.40 26.86 -14.73
C THR A 231 -1.10 27.03 -14.48
N TYR A 232 -1.54 27.12 -13.23
CA TYR A 232 -2.94 27.19 -12.82
C TYR A 232 -3.29 28.40 -11.92
N PHE A 233 -2.44 29.44 -11.90
CA PHE A 233 -2.67 30.70 -11.18
C PHE A 233 -3.95 31.44 -11.58
N HIS A 234 -4.45 31.18 -12.80
CA HIS A 234 -5.63 31.79 -13.38
C HIS A 234 -6.96 31.23 -12.82
N LEU A 235 -6.89 30.15 -12.04
CA LEU A 235 -8.04 29.50 -11.41
C LEU A 235 -8.35 30.11 -10.04
N THR A 236 -9.52 29.77 -9.47
CA THR A 236 -9.92 30.27 -8.15
C THR A 236 -8.98 29.78 -7.04
N LYS A 237 -8.90 30.53 -5.93
CA LYS A 237 -8.12 30.17 -4.73
C LYS A 237 -8.41 28.74 -4.23
N GLN A 238 -9.69 28.37 -4.19
CA GLN A 238 -10.15 27.03 -3.80
C GLN A 238 -9.64 25.95 -4.77
N GLU A 239 -9.68 26.22 -6.08
CA GLU A 239 -9.18 25.32 -7.11
C GLU A 239 -7.65 25.16 -7.12
N GLN A 240 -6.91 26.24 -6.82
CA GLN A 240 -5.45 26.19 -6.64
C GLN A 240 -5.08 25.35 -5.40
N SER A 241 -5.77 25.59 -4.28
CA SER A 241 -5.59 24.85 -3.03
C SER A 241 -5.90 23.36 -3.20
N LEU A 242 -6.99 23.00 -3.90
CA LEU A 242 -7.33 21.61 -4.18
C LEU A 242 -6.23 20.89 -5.00
N ARG A 243 -5.69 21.53 -6.03
CA ARG A 243 -4.59 20.98 -6.85
C ARG A 243 -3.33 20.75 -6.01
N LEU A 244 -2.95 21.72 -5.17
CA LEU A 244 -1.84 21.59 -4.22
C LEU A 244 -2.06 20.44 -3.24
N ARG A 245 -3.28 20.27 -2.68
CA ARG A 245 -3.61 19.16 -1.79
C ARG A 245 -3.46 17.81 -2.46
N ILE A 246 -3.91 17.68 -3.72
CA ILE A 246 -3.74 16.44 -4.51
C ILE A 246 -2.26 16.16 -4.77
N TYR A 247 -1.49 17.15 -5.22
CA TYR A 247 -0.05 17.01 -5.44
C TYR A 247 0.68 16.51 -4.19
N TRP A 248 0.48 17.19 -3.06
CA TRP A 248 1.11 16.87 -1.79
C TRP A 248 0.66 15.51 -1.23
N LEU A 249 -0.62 15.15 -1.36
CA LEU A 249 -1.14 13.86 -0.92
C LEU A 249 -0.52 12.69 -1.69
N VAL A 250 -0.38 12.83 -3.02
CA VAL A 250 0.27 11.82 -3.86
C VAL A 250 1.78 11.77 -3.59
N LEU A 251 2.45 12.92 -3.40
CA LEU A 251 3.88 12.98 -3.04
C LEU A 251 4.18 12.31 -1.70
N ILE A 252 3.42 12.61 -0.65
CA ILE A 252 3.58 11.98 0.68
C ILE A 252 3.42 10.46 0.57
N THR A 253 2.41 10.02 -0.17
CA THR A 253 2.10 8.61 -0.36
C THR A 253 3.17 7.90 -1.18
N GLU A 254 3.65 8.54 -2.25
CA GLU A 254 4.76 8.06 -3.08
C GLU A 254 6.04 7.88 -2.26
N ARG A 255 6.43 8.88 -1.47
CA ARG A 255 7.63 8.81 -0.62
C ARG A 255 7.50 7.73 0.45
N THR A 256 6.33 7.65 1.08
CA THR A 256 6.01 6.60 2.07
C THR A 256 6.17 5.19 1.48
N TYR A 257 5.50 4.94 0.36
CA TYR A 257 5.56 3.64 -0.31
C TYR A 257 6.96 3.33 -0.85
N SER A 258 7.66 4.33 -1.41
CA SER A 258 9.01 4.15 -1.98
C SER A 258 10.05 3.83 -0.91
N ALA A 259 10.00 4.50 0.25
CA ALA A 259 10.84 4.21 1.40
C ALA A 259 10.67 2.78 1.93
N GLN A 260 9.43 2.29 1.97
CA GLN A 260 9.11 0.95 2.49
C GLN A 260 9.53 -0.19 1.54
N HIS A 261 9.56 0.08 0.24
CA HIS A 261 9.78 -0.95 -0.80
C HIS A 261 11.12 -0.81 -1.54
N GLY A 262 11.99 0.11 -1.12
CA GLY A 262 13.31 0.32 -1.75
C GLY A 262 13.23 0.91 -3.16
N LEU A 263 12.20 1.70 -3.46
CA LEU A 263 11.97 2.30 -4.77
C LEU A 263 12.43 3.76 -4.81
N GLN A 264 12.54 4.31 -6.02
CA GLN A 264 12.82 5.72 -6.25
C GLN A 264 11.51 6.53 -6.27
N ALA A 265 11.45 7.60 -5.48
CA ALA A 265 10.41 8.62 -5.61
C ALA A 265 10.74 9.57 -6.78
N VAL A 266 9.69 9.98 -7.50
CA VAL A 266 9.75 10.76 -8.75
C VAL A 266 9.23 12.18 -8.51
N LEU A 267 8.21 12.37 -7.66
CA LEU A 267 7.68 13.70 -7.34
C LEU A 267 8.67 14.50 -6.47
N GLN A 268 8.89 15.74 -6.89
CA GLN A 268 9.80 16.67 -6.24
C GLN A 268 9.07 17.47 -5.16
N VAL A 269 9.80 17.85 -4.11
CA VAL A 269 9.28 18.83 -3.15
C VAL A 269 9.14 20.18 -3.85
N ILE A 270 8.08 20.89 -3.50
CA ILE A 270 7.81 22.26 -3.94
C ILE A 270 7.70 23.14 -2.69
N ASP A 271 7.99 24.43 -2.80
CA ASP A 271 7.93 25.36 -1.67
C ASP A 271 6.55 26.06 -1.53
N VAL A 272 5.53 25.54 -2.22
CA VAL A 272 4.17 26.08 -2.25
C VAL A 272 3.20 25.12 -1.55
N PHE A 273 2.45 25.65 -0.58
CA PHE A 273 1.54 24.89 0.28
C PHE A 273 0.08 25.29 0.02
N PRO A 274 -0.90 24.40 0.30
CA PRO A 274 -2.33 24.74 0.24
C PRO A 274 -2.69 25.96 1.11
N ASP A 275 -3.79 26.63 0.76
CA ASP A 275 -4.33 27.73 1.57
C ASP A 275 -4.95 27.18 2.86
N THR A 276 -4.80 27.90 3.97
CA THR A 276 -5.27 27.48 5.30
C THR A 276 -6.75 27.77 5.52
N GLN A 277 -7.32 28.68 4.73
CA GLN A 277 -8.74 29.05 4.74
C GLN A 277 -9.47 28.37 3.57
N ASP A 278 -9.65 27.05 3.66
CA ASP A 278 -10.24 26.22 2.61
C ASP A 278 -11.54 25.55 3.06
N ASP A 279 -12.63 25.75 2.31
CA ASP A 279 -13.98 25.26 2.61
C ASP A 279 -14.08 23.75 2.93
N MET A 280 -13.10 22.95 2.46
CA MET A 280 -13.10 21.50 2.61
C MET A 280 -12.57 20.97 3.95
N ALA A 281 -11.89 21.80 4.72
CA ALA A 281 -11.24 21.39 5.97
C ALA A 281 -11.25 22.52 7.00
N ASP A 282 -11.33 22.17 8.28
CA ASP A 282 -11.04 23.17 9.31
C ASP A 282 -9.56 23.53 9.33
N GLU A 283 -9.26 24.76 9.75
CA GLU A 283 -7.92 25.34 9.77
C GLU A 283 -6.91 24.43 10.50
N GLN A 284 -7.31 23.79 11.62
CA GLN A 284 -6.47 22.86 12.37
C GLN A 284 -6.05 21.64 11.55
N ARG A 285 -6.98 21.01 10.81
CA ARG A 285 -6.66 19.90 9.91
C ARG A 285 -5.77 20.34 8.75
N MET A 286 -5.99 21.53 8.20
CA MET A 286 -5.14 22.05 7.12
C MET A 286 -3.71 22.33 7.61
N GLN A 287 -3.56 22.98 8.77
CA GLN A 287 -2.25 23.22 9.39
C GLN A 287 -1.54 21.91 9.70
N ALA A 288 -2.23 20.89 10.20
CA ALA A 288 -1.65 19.56 10.40
C ALA A 288 -1.16 18.92 9.09
N PHE A 289 -1.93 19.03 8.00
CA PHE A 289 -1.49 18.56 6.68
C PHE A 289 -0.26 19.32 6.16
N ILE A 290 -0.21 20.65 6.33
CA ILE A 290 0.96 21.46 5.96
C ILE A 290 2.19 21.11 6.83
N SER A 291 2.00 20.84 8.12
CA SER A 291 3.09 20.33 8.96
C SER A 291 3.57 18.95 8.48
N LEU A 292 2.66 18.09 8.01
CA LEU A 292 3.01 16.78 7.45
C LEU A 292 3.81 16.92 6.13
N THR A 293 3.42 17.82 5.21
CA THR A 293 4.18 18.05 3.97
C THR A 293 5.61 18.51 4.25
N ARG A 294 5.80 19.40 5.24
CA ARG A 294 7.12 19.85 5.70
C ARG A 294 7.98 18.73 6.28
N LEU A 295 7.39 17.75 6.98
CA LEU A 295 8.14 16.57 7.43
C LEU A 295 8.64 15.73 6.25
N PHE A 296 7.81 15.52 5.22
CA PHE A 296 8.21 14.75 4.03
C PHE A 296 9.25 15.45 3.15
N ALA A 297 9.51 16.74 3.34
CA ALA A 297 10.59 17.45 2.65
C ALA A 297 11.97 16.85 2.93
N TYR A 298 12.22 16.39 4.17
CA TYR A 298 13.47 15.75 4.59
C TYR A 298 13.70 14.35 3.98
N LEU A 299 12.68 13.75 3.36
CA LEU A 299 12.73 12.41 2.78
C LEU A 299 13.10 12.48 1.29
N GLU A 300 14.35 12.87 1.00
CA GLU A 300 14.90 12.95 -0.36
C GLU A 300 14.89 11.59 -1.09
N SER A 301 14.78 11.63 -2.42
CA SER A 301 14.56 10.44 -3.27
C SER A 301 15.74 9.47 -3.36
N ASN A 302 16.93 9.88 -2.90
CA ASN A 302 18.14 9.07 -2.77
C ASN A 302 18.19 8.28 -1.44
N LEU A 303 17.49 8.72 -0.39
CA LEU A 303 17.48 8.03 0.92
C LEU A 303 16.85 6.63 0.85
N THR A 304 15.95 6.42 -0.12
CA THR A 304 15.14 5.21 -0.25
C THR A 304 15.68 4.22 -1.29
N THR A 305 16.62 4.64 -2.14
CA THR A 305 17.12 3.84 -3.26
C THR A 305 18.39 3.07 -2.91
N ILE A 306 18.34 1.75 -3.07
CA ILE A 306 19.49 0.84 -2.89
C ILE A 306 20.41 0.87 -4.13
N SER A 307 20.83 2.07 -4.55
CA SER A 307 21.69 2.27 -5.72
C SER A 307 23.14 2.49 -5.30
N SER A 308 24.03 1.56 -5.67
CA SER A 308 25.47 1.64 -5.38
C SER A 308 26.19 2.84 -6.02
N ASN A 309 25.54 3.52 -6.95
CA ASN A 309 26.16 4.54 -7.81
C ASN A 309 25.82 5.98 -7.39
N GLN A 310 25.04 6.17 -6.32
CA GLN A 310 24.77 7.49 -5.76
C GLN A 310 25.83 7.87 -4.74
N GLN A 311 26.31 9.12 -4.78
CA GLN A 311 27.17 9.65 -3.72
C GLN A 311 26.36 9.77 -2.41
N PRO A 312 26.93 9.37 -1.25
CA PRO A 312 26.28 9.58 0.03
C PRO A 312 26.01 11.06 0.33
N LEU A 313 24.92 11.34 1.06
CA LEU A 313 24.64 12.66 1.60
C LEU A 313 25.76 13.13 2.53
N GLU A 314 26.06 14.43 2.52
CA GLU A 314 27.07 15.00 3.41
C GLU A 314 26.72 14.80 4.88
N ARG A 315 27.74 14.50 5.69
CA ARG A 315 27.62 14.29 7.16
C ARG A 315 26.88 15.45 7.83
N GLN A 316 27.20 16.69 7.48
CA GLN A 316 26.57 17.88 8.05
C GLN A 316 25.07 18.00 7.69
N LYS A 317 24.69 17.53 6.50
CA LYS A 317 23.28 17.52 6.05
C LYS A 317 22.45 16.49 6.81
N LEU A 318 23.03 15.32 7.11
CA LEU A 318 22.38 14.31 7.97
C LEU A 318 22.18 14.81 9.40
N VAL A 319 23.17 15.51 9.98
CA VAL A 319 23.05 16.18 11.28
C VAL A 319 21.93 17.22 11.26
N SER A 320 21.91 18.12 10.28
CA SER A 320 20.89 19.18 10.21
C SER A 320 19.48 18.62 10.05
N TYR A 321 19.30 17.53 9.29
CA TYR A 321 18.02 16.85 9.13
C TYR A 321 17.55 16.18 10.44
N GLN A 322 18.43 15.45 11.14
CA GLN A 322 18.09 14.84 12.42
C GLN A 322 17.78 15.88 13.50
N ALA A 323 18.52 17.01 13.52
CA ALA A 323 18.28 18.11 14.44
C ALA A 323 16.96 18.85 14.14
N ALA A 324 16.67 19.15 12.87
CA ALA A 324 15.41 19.78 12.48
C ALA A 324 14.19 18.90 12.78
N LEU A 325 14.32 17.58 12.61
CA LEU A 325 13.31 16.59 13.01
C LEU A 325 13.25 16.34 14.54
N CYS A 326 14.02 17.07 15.36
CA CYS A 326 13.86 17.13 16.81
C CYS A 326 13.13 18.40 17.29
N LEU A 327 12.85 19.37 16.39
CA LEU A 327 12.13 20.59 16.74
C LEU A 327 10.61 20.37 16.61
N ASP A 328 9.89 20.49 17.72
CA ASP A 328 8.42 20.39 17.75
C ASP A 328 7.74 21.70 17.30
N ALA A 329 8.06 22.12 16.07
CA ALA A 329 7.56 23.35 15.48
C ALA A 329 6.08 23.21 15.07
N HIS A 330 5.19 23.81 15.87
CA HIS A 330 3.75 24.03 15.62
C HIS A 330 2.78 22.85 15.87
N ASP A 331 3.22 21.75 16.49
CA ASP A 331 2.36 20.58 16.78
C ASP A 331 1.22 20.88 17.78
N HIS A 332 1.36 21.89 18.64
CA HIS A 332 0.40 22.20 19.70
C HIS A 332 -0.97 22.72 19.22
N ALA A 333 -1.07 23.22 17.99
CA ALA A 333 -2.32 23.69 17.40
C ALA A 333 -3.15 22.55 16.75
N ALA A 334 -2.54 21.38 16.57
CA ALA A 334 -3.20 20.20 16.02
C ALA A 334 -4.02 19.47 17.10
N ARG A 335 -5.13 18.83 16.72
CA ARG A 335 -5.87 17.97 17.65
C ARG A 335 -5.06 16.71 17.96
N GLU A 336 -5.40 16.03 19.05
CA GLU A 336 -4.63 14.91 19.58
C GLU A 336 -4.25 13.86 18.53
N ALA A 337 -5.21 13.40 17.71
CA ALA A 337 -4.95 12.43 16.65
C ALA A 337 -3.97 12.95 15.58
N GLN A 338 -4.07 14.21 15.14
CA GLN A 338 -3.11 14.79 14.19
C GLN A 338 -1.72 14.96 14.83
N ARG A 339 -1.65 15.36 16.12
CA ARG A 339 -0.40 15.47 16.88
C ARG A 339 0.32 14.12 16.97
N VAL A 340 -0.43 13.04 17.17
CA VAL A 340 0.12 11.67 17.19
C VAL A 340 0.70 11.29 15.82
N ASP A 341 -0.02 11.48 14.70
CA ASP A 341 0.54 11.14 13.39
C ASP A 341 1.73 12.02 12.98
N LEU A 342 1.71 13.32 13.27
CA LEU A 342 2.85 14.21 13.04
C LEU A 342 4.10 13.72 13.78
N PHE A 343 3.97 13.42 15.08
CA PHE A 343 5.07 12.93 15.88
C PHE A 343 5.56 11.54 15.43
N VAL A 344 4.65 10.59 15.22
CA VAL A 344 5.00 9.22 14.80
C VAL A 344 5.63 9.23 13.41
N THR A 345 5.17 10.10 12.50
CA THR A 345 5.80 10.34 11.20
C THR A 345 7.20 10.94 11.36
N ARG A 346 7.37 11.98 12.19
CA ARG A 346 8.67 12.61 12.47
C ARG A 346 9.68 11.57 12.96
N GLN A 347 9.30 10.74 13.93
CA GLN A 347 10.14 9.65 14.43
C GLN A 347 10.45 8.59 13.35
N TRP A 348 9.49 8.24 12.49
CA TRP A 348 9.71 7.30 11.38
C TRP A 348 10.65 7.86 10.30
N ILE A 349 10.61 9.16 9.97
CA ILE A 349 11.59 9.79 9.07
C ILE A 349 12.98 9.79 9.70
N ARG A 350 13.09 10.08 11.01
CA ARG A 350 14.37 9.96 11.74
C ARG A 350 14.92 8.53 11.73
N LEU A 351 14.05 7.52 11.75
CA LEU A 351 14.44 6.12 11.62
C LEU A 351 14.95 5.78 10.22
N ILE A 352 14.31 6.28 9.15
CA ILE A 352 14.80 6.12 7.77
C ILE A 352 16.17 6.79 7.59
N LEU A 353 16.33 8.00 8.11
CA LEU A 353 17.63 8.69 8.11
C LEU A 353 18.69 7.90 8.89
N TRP A 354 18.33 7.29 10.03
CA TRP A 354 19.22 6.41 10.78
C TRP A 354 19.62 5.16 9.97
N GLU A 355 18.66 4.48 9.33
CA GLU A 355 18.93 3.32 8.47
C GLU A 355 19.85 3.69 7.30
N TYR A 356 19.66 4.87 6.71
CA TYR A 356 20.54 5.41 5.68
C TYR A 356 21.94 5.67 6.24
N THR A 357 22.06 6.39 7.36
CA THR A 357 23.36 6.66 7.99
C THR A 357 24.11 5.37 8.30
N ALA A 358 23.44 4.35 8.85
CA ALA A 358 24.03 3.05 9.17
C ALA A 358 24.53 2.26 7.95
N ARG A 359 24.00 2.52 6.75
CA ARG A 359 24.47 1.91 5.49
C ARG A 359 25.66 2.64 4.87
N HIS A 360 25.86 3.92 5.18
CA HIS A 360 26.83 4.79 4.51
C HIS A 360 27.96 5.31 5.43
N PHE A 361 27.81 5.24 6.75
CA PHE A 361 28.73 5.80 7.73
C PHE A 361 28.95 4.86 8.91
N ALA A 362 30.07 5.02 9.60
CA ALA A 362 30.32 4.34 10.87
C ALA A 362 29.38 4.88 11.96
N MET A 363 28.63 3.97 12.58
CA MET A 363 27.78 4.25 13.74
C MET A 363 28.56 4.02 15.04
N SER A 364 28.26 4.81 16.07
CA SER A 364 28.94 4.72 17.37
C SER A 364 27.96 4.49 18.52
N CYS A 365 28.41 3.75 19.54
CA CYS A 365 27.76 3.69 20.86
C CYS A 365 27.93 5.02 21.63
N TYR A 366 29.03 5.73 21.39
CA TYR A 366 29.36 7.02 21.97
C TYR A 366 29.63 8.02 20.83
N PRO A 367 28.60 8.53 20.17
CA PRO A 367 28.77 9.45 19.05
C PRO A 367 28.91 10.90 19.54
N ASP A 368 29.64 11.72 18.80
CA ASP A 368 29.67 13.19 19.02
C ASP A 368 28.32 13.86 18.69
N ASP A 369 27.52 13.24 17.81
CA ASP A 369 26.21 13.71 17.36
C ASP A 369 25.19 12.55 17.27
N GLU A 370 23.95 12.79 17.72
CA GLU A 370 22.89 11.77 17.77
C GLU A 370 22.57 11.15 16.39
N ALA A 371 22.81 11.85 15.28
CA ALA A 371 22.62 11.34 13.92
C ALA A 371 23.45 10.08 13.60
N PHE A 372 24.56 9.85 14.33
CA PHE A 372 25.47 8.70 14.17
C PHE A 372 25.37 7.70 15.34
N SER A 373 24.35 7.83 16.19
CA SER A 373 24.10 6.92 17.31
C SER A 373 23.59 5.56 16.84
N LEU A 374 24.28 4.49 17.21
CA LEU A 374 23.80 3.12 17.01
C LEU A 374 22.43 2.91 17.70
N PHE A 375 22.24 3.50 18.89
CA PHE A 375 21.05 3.31 19.73
C PHE A 375 19.94 4.34 19.50
N LEU A 376 19.96 5.10 18.39
CA LEU A 376 18.90 6.07 18.08
C LEU A 376 17.49 5.41 18.02
N PRO A 377 17.27 4.22 17.43
CA PRO A 377 15.96 3.56 17.48
C PRO A 377 15.46 3.28 18.90
N VAL A 378 16.33 2.95 19.86
CA VAL A 378 15.95 2.76 21.27
C VAL A 378 15.46 4.07 21.89
N LYS A 379 16.15 5.19 21.63
CA LYS A 379 15.71 6.53 22.04
C LYS A 379 14.38 6.93 21.39
N ILE A 380 14.19 6.59 20.11
CA ILE A 380 12.93 6.81 19.41
C ILE A 380 11.81 5.98 20.04
N GLY A 381 12.08 4.72 20.41
CA GLY A 381 11.19 3.84 21.17
C GLY A 381 10.69 4.48 22.46
N HIS A 382 11.59 4.93 23.34
CA HIS A 382 11.22 5.64 24.56
C HIS A 382 10.37 6.89 24.29
N LYS A 383 10.78 7.74 23.33
CA LYS A 383 10.03 8.95 22.95
C LYS A 383 8.61 8.62 22.46
N MET A 384 8.45 7.55 21.69
CA MET A 384 7.16 7.11 21.14
C MET A 384 6.25 6.51 22.22
N LEU A 385 6.77 5.64 23.09
CA LEU A 385 5.99 5.08 24.20
C LEU A 385 5.60 6.16 25.23
N SER A 386 6.49 7.12 25.51
CA SER A 386 6.18 8.28 26.38
C SER A 386 5.06 9.15 25.82
N LEU A 387 4.96 9.30 24.49
CA LEU A 387 3.81 9.96 23.87
C LEU A 387 2.53 9.12 24.04
N PHE A 388 2.61 7.82 23.77
CA PHE A 388 1.46 6.92 23.83
C PHE A 388 0.87 6.79 25.24
N SER A 389 1.67 6.92 26.30
CA SER A 389 1.17 7.02 27.69
C SER A 389 0.47 8.35 28.02
N MET A 390 0.51 9.34 27.13
CA MET A 390 -0.03 10.69 27.33
C MET A 390 -1.18 11.05 26.35
N VAL A 391 -1.71 10.09 25.59
CA VAL A 391 -2.79 10.31 24.62
C VAL A 391 -3.88 9.25 24.71
N THR A 392 -5.08 9.57 24.22
CA THR A 392 -6.15 8.57 24.13
C THR A 392 -5.81 7.46 23.14
N ASN A 393 -6.29 6.23 23.41
CA ASN A 393 -6.13 5.11 22.48
C ASN A 393 -6.74 5.40 21.10
N SER A 394 -7.88 6.12 21.07
CA SER A 394 -8.53 6.60 19.84
C SER A 394 -7.60 7.44 18.97
N ALA A 395 -6.81 8.34 19.56
CA ALA A 395 -5.83 9.14 18.82
C ALA A 395 -4.68 8.32 18.20
N ILE A 396 -4.34 7.17 18.81
CA ILE A 396 -3.34 6.23 18.28
C ILE A 396 -3.94 5.36 17.16
N THR A 397 -5.18 4.89 17.32
CA THR A 397 -5.82 3.96 16.38
C THR A 397 -6.44 4.63 15.15
N THR A 398 -6.79 5.93 15.23
CA THR A 398 -7.44 6.71 14.15
C THR A 398 -6.77 6.57 12.77
N HIS A 399 -5.44 6.52 12.70
CA HIS A 399 -4.69 6.43 11.44
C HIS A 399 -4.43 5.00 10.96
N GLY A 400 -4.85 4.00 11.75
CA GLY A 400 -4.82 2.57 11.41
C GLY A 400 -3.46 2.09 10.89
N TYR A 401 -3.49 1.50 9.70
CA TYR A 401 -2.33 0.91 9.02
C TYR A 401 -1.11 1.85 8.93
N GLY A 402 -1.34 3.17 8.85
CA GLY A 402 -0.27 4.16 8.77
C GLY A 402 0.59 4.25 10.03
N ILE A 403 -0.02 4.18 11.22
CA ILE A 403 0.71 4.16 12.51
C ILE A 403 1.26 2.75 12.76
N GLU A 404 0.48 1.70 12.52
CA GLU A 404 0.90 0.30 12.70
C GLU A 404 2.23 0.01 11.97
N LEU A 405 2.35 0.44 10.71
CA LEU A 405 3.55 0.25 9.89
C LEU A 405 4.74 1.07 10.42
N LYS A 406 4.53 2.30 10.91
CA LYS A 406 5.60 3.13 11.50
C LYS A 406 6.11 2.53 12.81
N VAL A 407 5.21 2.03 13.67
CA VAL A 407 5.52 1.30 14.91
C VAL A 407 6.24 -0.02 14.61
N PHE A 408 5.78 -0.77 13.61
CA PHE A 408 6.40 -2.01 13.15
C PHE A 408 7.86 -1.79 12.74
N ARG A 409 8.14 -0.78 11.90
CA ARG A 409 9.51 -0.46 11.46
C ARG A 409 10.44 -0.12 12.61
N LEU A 410 9.95 0.57 13.63
CA LEU A 410 10.71 0.88 14.83
C LEU A 410 11.06 -0.38 15.64
N ALA A 411 10.09 -1.27 15.86
CA ALA A 411 10.33 -2.54 16.55
C ALA A 411 11.29 -3.45 15.74
N ASP A 412 11.14 -3.52 14.42
CA ASP A 412 11.99 -4.29 13.51
C ASP A 412 13.46 -3.82 13.56
N ALA A 413 13.69 -2.50 13.51
CA ALA A 413 15.03 -1.91 13.64
C ALA A 413 15.63 -2.06 15.06
N MET A 414 14.81 -2.05 16.10
CA MET A 414 15.26 -2.34 17.46
C MET A 414 15.68 -3.81 17.63
N LEU A 415 14.97 -4.75 16.99
CA LEU A 415 15.34 -6.17 16.98
C LEU A 415 16.68 -6.40 16.25
N ASP A 416 16.96 -5.65 15.18
CA ASP A 416 18.26 -5.68 14.50
C ASP A 416 19.40 -5.23 15.45
N ILE A 417 19.20 -4.15 16.21
CA ILE A 417 20.19 -3.68 17.21
C ILE A 417 20.42 -4.74 18.29
N VAL A 418 19.35 -5.31 18.85
CA VAL A 418 19.45 -6.35 19.89
C VAL A 418 20.21 -7.56 19.35
N ALA A 419 19.87 -8.05 18.16
CA ALA A 419 20.54 -9.19 17.52
C ALA A 419 22.03 -8.93 17.21
N CYS A 420 22.42 -7.68 16.94
CA CYS A 420 23.81 -7.31 16.66
C CYS A 420 24.63 -6.94 17.89
N THR A 421 24.02 -6.79 19.08
CA THR A 421 24.75 -6.36 20.28
C THR A 421 25.21 -7.57 21.10
N PRO A 422 26.50 -7.71 21.47
CA PRO A 422 26.96 -8.84 22.27
C PRO A 422 26.35 -8.86 23.69
N PHE A 423 26.13 -10.05 24.25
CA PHE A 423 25.59 -10.25 25.60
C PHE A 423 26.31 -9.43 26.68
N SER A 424 27.64 -9.26 26.58
CA SER A 424 28.44 -8.45 27.51
C SER A 424 28.04 -6.97 27.57
N ALA A 425 27.40 -6.45 26.51
CA ALA A 425 26.92 -5.06 26.46
C ALA A 425 25.45 -4.90 26.91
N HIS A 426 24.73 -5.98 27.25
CA HIS A 426 23.35 -5.89 27.73
C HIS A 426 23.21 -5.24 29.13
N GLY A 427 24.30 -5.19 29.91
CA GLY A 427 24.39 -4.38 31.14
C GLY A 427 24.71 -2.90 30.91
N SER A 428 24.85 -2.45 29.67
CA SER A 428 25.11 -1.04 29.36
C SER A 428 23.83 -0.23 29.52
N SER A 429 23.91 0.94 30.17
CA SER A 429 22.79 1.88 30.35
C SER A 429 22.06 2.28 29.06
N MET A 430 22.62 2.01 27.88
CA MET A 430 22.10 2.36 26.56
C MET A 430 21.11 1.34 25.97
N LEU A 431 21.07 0.10 26.49
CA LEU A 431 20.09 -0.94 26.10
C LEU A 431 19.12 -1.31 27.23
N VAL A 432 19.25 -0.70 28.42
CA VAL A 432 18.31 -0.89 29.52
C VAL A 432 16.90 -0.53 29.06
N GLY A 433 15.94 -1.43 29.29
CA GLY A 433 14.55 -1.28 28.86
C GLY A 433 14.26 -1.64 27.39
N ALA A 434 15.25 -2.00 26.55
CA ALA A 434 14.99 -2.31 25.14
C ALA A 434 13.98 -3.45 24.94
N GLY A 435 14.01 -4.49 25.80
CA GLY A 435 13.02 -5.57 25.80
C GLY A 435 11.61 -5.11 26.24
N GLU A 436 11.52 -4.25 27.25
CA GLU A 436 10.26 -3.66 27.72
C GLU A 436 9.64 -2.77 26.65
N ILE A 437 10.46 -1.96 25.95
CA ILE A 437 10.03 -1.14 24.81
C ILE A 437 9.49 -2.03 23.70
N LEU A 438 10.20 -3.10 23.32
CA LEU A 438 9.76 -4.04 22.27
C LEU A 438 8.41 -4.70 22.63
N TYR A 439 8.26 -5.16 23.87
CA TYR A 439 6.99 -5.73 24.36
C TYR A 439 5.86 -4.70 24.37
N SER A 440 6.13 -3.45 24.74
CA SER A 440 5.13 -2.38 24.68
C SER A 440 4.79 -1.93 23.26
N LEU A 441 5.75 -1.92 22.33
CA LEU A 441 5.48 -1.71 20.90
C LEU A 441 4.63 -2.87 20.32
N GLN A 442 4.82 -4.10 20.80
CA GLN A 442 3.95 -5.24 20.47
C GLN A 442 2.49 -4.99 20.92
N HIS A 443 2.26 -4.44 22.11
CA HIS A 443 0.92 -4.05 22.57
C HIS A 443 0.29 -2.94 21.73
N VAL A 444 1.08 -1.93 21.32
CA VAL A 444 0.61 -0.92 20.37
C VAL A 444 0.26 -1.54 19.01
N LEU A 445 1.07 -2.46 18.50
CA LEU A 445 0.75 -3.21 17.26
C LEU A 445 -0.52 -4.05 17.39
N HIS A 446 -0.79 -4.65 18.55
CA HIS A 446 -2.05 -5.34 18.80
C HIS A 446 -3.24 -4.37 18.82
N SER A 447 -3.11 -3.22 19.51
CA SER A 447 -4.20 -2.24 19.62
C SER A 447 -4.54 -1.55 18.30
N VAL A 448 -3.56 -1.20 17.47
CA VAL A 448 -3.79 -0.57 16.15
C VAL A 448 -4.05 -1.61 15.06
N GLY A 449 -3.33 -2.74 15.13
CA GLY A 449 -3.33 -3.80 14.13
C GLY A 449 -4.43 -4.84 14.27
N GLY A 450 -4.99 -5.02 15.47
CA GLY A 450 -5.88 -6.13 15.80
C GLY A 450 -5.15 -7.48 15.89
N ARG A 451 -5.90 -8.53 16.27
CA ARG A 451 -5.37 -9.89 16.47
C ARG A 451 -4.79 -10.50 15.18
N ASP A 452 -5.37 -10.18 14.02
CA ASP A 452 -4.95 -10.67 12.70
C ASP A 452 -3.81 -9.85 12.05
N SER A 453 -3.14 -8.97 12.81
CA SER A 453 -2.06 -8.14 12.28
C SER A 453 -0.86 -8.95 11.78
N GLY A 454 -0.63 -8.88 10.46
CA GLY A 454 0.56 -9.43 9.83
C GLY A 454 1.87 -8.74 10.24
N PHE A 455 1.83 -7.57 10.89
CA PHE A 455 3.00 -6.93 11.47
C PHE A 455 3.27 -7.42 12.90
N LEU A 456 2.23 -7.55 13.72
CA LEU A 456 2.29 -8.14 15.06
C LEU A 456 2.92 -9.52 15.02
N HIS A 457 2.42 -10.42 14.16
CA HIS A 457 2.95 -11.77 14.02
C HIS A 457 4.43 -11.81 13.58
N LYS A 458 4.88 -10.87 12.75
CA LYS A 458 6.31 -10.79 12.37
C LYS A 458 7.19 -10.44 13.57
N ILE A 459 6.78 -9.45 14.37
CA ILE A 459 7.53 -9.03 15.57
C ILE A 459 7.54 -10.16 16.61
N GLN A 460 6.39 -10.79 16.89
CA GLN A 460 6.31 -11.94 17.80
C GLN A 460 7.25 -13.08 17.38
N ASN A 461 7.27 -13.43 16.10
CA ASN A 461 8.17 -14.46 15.56
C ASN A 461 9.65 -14.08 15.67
N ARG A 462 10.01 -12.81 15.43
CA ARG A 462 11.40 -12.34 15.60
C ARG A 462 11.82 -12.28 17.07
N MET A 463 10.94 -11.86 17.98
CA MET A 463 11.22 -11.81 19.42
C MET A 463 11.43 -13.20 20.01
N SER A 464 10.64 -14.20 19.60
CA SER A 464 10.81 -15.58 20.06
C SER A 464 12.12 -16.22 19.56
N GLN A 465 12.59 -15.85 18.36
CA GLN A 465 13.89 -16.27 17.82
C GLN A 465 15.09 -15.65 18.56
N LEU A 466 14.89 -14.57 19.31
CA LEU A 466 15.91 -13.88 20.11
C LEU A 466 15.77 -14.14 21.62
N GLU A 467 14.91 -15.08 22.02
CA GLU A 467 14.67 -15.46 23.43
C GLU A 467 14.29 -14.30 24.36
N LEU A 468 13.72 -13.21 23.82
CA LEU A 468 13.34 -12.03 24.58
C LEU A 468 12.13 -12.28 25.49
N THR A 469 12.32 -12.13 26.80
CA THR A 469 11.27 -12.35 27.81
C THR A 469 10.32 -11.16 27.95
N THR A 470 9.08 -11.45 28.36
CA THR A 470 7.99 -10.48 28.50
C THR A 470 8.15 -9.61 29.74
N GLY A 471 8.51 -8.33 29.56
CA GLY A 471 8.50 -7.30 30.60
C GLY A 471 7.61 -6.12 30.18
N SER A 472 6.69 -5.68 31.04
CA SER A 472 5.75 -4.59 30.73
C SER A 472 6.32 -3.22 31.08
N TRP A 473 6.20 -2.23 30.18
CA TRP A 473 6.52 -0.84 30.50
C TRP A 473 5.59 -0.32 31.63
N PRO A 474 6.12 0.33 32.68
CA PRO A 474 5.32 0.61 33.90
C PRO A 474 4.14 1.58 33.74
N TYR A 475 4.07 2.32 32.62
CA TYR A 475 3.14 3.45 32.44
C TYR A 475 2.20 3.31 31.23
N LEU A 476 2.17 2.14 30.57
CA LEU A 476 1.32 1.91 29.40
C LEU A 476 0.02 1.18 29.78
N ALA A 477 -0.94 1.95 30.29
CA ALA A 477 -2.31 1.48 30.50
C ALA A 477 -3.12 1.57 29.19
N ILE A 478 -2.86 0.66 28.25
CA ILE A 478 -3.78 0.40 27.14
C ILE A 478 -4.92 -0.45 27.72
N SER A 479 -6.09 0.15 27.93
CA SER A 479 -7.27 -0.57 28.38
C SER A 479 -7.82 -1.43 27.23
N ASP A 480 -7.65 -2.75 27.33
CA ASP A 480 -8.36 -3.71 26.46
C ASP A 480 -9.87 -3.66 26.76
N THR A 481 -10.59 -2.81 26.03
CA THR A 481 -12.05 -2.88 25.96
C THR A 481 -12.43 -3.93 24.92
N ASP A 482 -12.30 -5.21 25.27
CA ASP A 482 -13.03 -6.27 24.57
C ASP A 482 -14.53 -5.94 24.73
N GLY A 483 -15.16 -5.57 23.62
CA GLY A 483 -16.51 -5.04 23.62
C GLY A 483 -17.55 -6.10 23.98
N ILE A 484 -17.95 -6.12 25.25
CA ILE A 484 -19.20 -6.77 25.65
C ILE A 484 -20.34 -5.95 25.05
N VAL A 485 -20.94 -6.47 23.98
CA VAL A 485 -22.23 -6.00 23.49
C VAL A 485 -23.27 -6.55 24.46
N GLU A 486 -23.62 -5.77 25.48
CA GLU A 486 -24.85 -6.03 26.23
C GLU A 486 -26.03 -5.70 25.32
N GLU A 487 -26.86 -6.71 25.07
CA GLU A 487 -28.17 -6.55 24.44
C GLU A 487 -29.05 -5.76 25.41
N ILE A 488 -29.31 -4.49 25.09
CA ILE A 488 -30.41 -3.76 25.73
C ILE A 488 -31.70 -4.19 25.02
N GLU A 489 -32.32 -5.25 25.55
CA GLU A 489 -33.72 -5.53 25.29
C GLU A 489 -34.60 -4.37 25.77
N ASN A 490 -35.81 -4.29 25.22
CA ASN A 490 -36.79 -3.26 25.56
C ASN A 490 -37.13 -3.27 27.05
N ASP A 491 -37.46 -2.11 27.61
CA ASP A 491 -38.71 -1.98 28.34
C ASP A 491 -39.22 -0.52 28.40
N GLU A 492 -40.52 -0.44 28.62
CA GLU A 492 -41.46 0.67 28.40
C GLU A 492 -41.20 1.97 29.21
N VAL A 493 -41.41 3.14 28.58
CA VAL A 493 -42.52 4.12 28.84
C VAL A 493 -42.31 5.40 28.03
#